data_AF-A0A496USL9-F1
#
_entry.id   AF-A0A496USL9-F1
#
_cell.length_a   1.000
_cell.length_b   1.000
_cell.length_c   1.000
_cell.angle_alpha   90.00
_cell.angle_beta   90.00
_cell.angle_gamma   90.00
#
_symmetry.space_group_name_H-M   'P 1'
#
loop_
_entity.id
_entity.type
_entity.pdbx_description
1 polymer ?
#
loop_
_entity_poly.entity_id
_entity_poly.type
_entity_poly.pdbx_seq_one_letter_code
_entity_poly.pdbx_strand_id
1 'polypeptide(L)'
;MKLWKLLLFMAALVGVAGGVLLGVNFLVLPAIIHHNEVVVMPDVRGLSVRGAETRLVGEQLAVEVVRSRSHPSVPEGMILDQSPAPQARVRGGRTV
;
A
#
# COMPACT_ATOMS: atom_id res chain seq x y z
N MET A 1 -19.62 24.06 -44.39
CA MET A 1 -18.27 23.96 -43.82
C MET A 1 -17.45 23.00 -44.67
N LYS A 2 -16.25 23.37 -45.13
CA LYS A 2 -15.47 22.51 -46.05
C LYS A 2 -15.03 21.22 -45.30
N LEU A 3 -15.31 20.05 -45.88
CA LEU A 3 -15.16 18.71 -45.26
C LEU A 3 -13.80 18.45 -44.58
N TRP A 4 -12.70 18.95 -45.17
CA TRP A 4 -11.35 18.81 -44.60
C TRP A 4 -11.17 19.47 -43.22
N LYS A 5 -11.90 20.57 -42.94
CA LYS A 5 -11.85 21.21 -41.60
C LYS A 5 -12.52 20.35 -40.54
N LEU A 6 -13.57 19.60 -40.91
CA LEU A 6 -14.24 18.66 -40.02
C LEU A 6 -13.33 17.47 -39.70
N LEU A 7 -12.61 16.95 -40.71
CA LEU A 7 -11.65 15.86 -40.52
C LEU A 7 -10.48 16.26 -39.63
N LEU A 8 -9.94 17.48 -39.81
CA LEU A 8 -8.88 18.01 -38.93
C LEU A 8 -9.37 18.17 -37.48
N PHE A 9 -10.60 18.63 -37.29
CA PHE A 9 -11.20 18.75 -35.96
C PHE A 9 -11.39 17.38 -35.29
N MET A 10 -11.89 16.38 -36.03
CA MET A 10 -12.04 15.02 -35.53
C MET A 10 -10.68 14.37 -35.19
N ALA A 11 -9.67 14.57 -36.04
CA ALA A 11 -8.31 14.07 -35.78
C ALA A 11 -7.70 14.71 -34.51
N ALA A 12 -7.91 16.01 -34.31
CA ALA A 12 -7.49 16.70 -33.09
C ALA A 12 -8.22 16.16 -31.85
N LEU A 13 -9.54 15.92 -31.96
CA LEU A 13 -10.32 15.34 -30.86
C LEU A 13 -9.83 13.94 -30.48
N VAL A 14 -9.56 13.09 -31.48
CA VAL A 14 -9.02 11.74 -31.26
C VAL A 14 -7.61 11.81 -30.66
N GLY A 15 -6.76 12.73 -31.11
CA GLY A 15 -5.43 12.95 -30.55
C GLY A 15 -5.49 13.37 -29.08
N VAL A 16 -6.39 14.29 -28.72
CA VAL A 16 -6.59 14.70 -27.31
C VAL A 16 -7.12 13.55 -26.48
N ALA A 17 -8.15 12.83 -26.96
CA ALA A 17 -8.70 11.69 -26.24
C ALA A 17 -7.66 10.57 -26.04
N GLY A 18 -6.86 10.29 -27.06
CA GLY A 18 -5.74 9.34 -26.99
C GLY A 18 -4.66 9.80 -26.01
N GLY A 19 -4.30 11.08 -26.03
CA GLY A 19 -3.37 11.68 -25.09
C GLY A 19 -3.85 11.59 -23.63
N VAL A 20 -5.13 11.82 -23.38
CA VAL A 20 -5.74 11.65 -22.06
C VAL A 20 -5.72 10.17 -21.63
N LEU A 21 -6.12 9.24 -22.50
CA LEU A 21 -6.09 7.81 -22.21
C LEU A 21 -4.67 7.32 -21.88
N LEU A 22 -3.68 7.72 -22.68
CA LEU A 22 -2.27 7.39 -22.44
C LEU A 22 -1.76 8.06 -21.17
N GLY A 23 -2.09 9.32 -20.92
CA GLY A 23 -1.74 10.02 -19.69
C GLY A 23 -2.30 9.34 -18.44
N VAL A 24 -3.56 8.90 -18.48
CA VAL A 24 -4.15 8.12 -17.38
C VAL A 24 -3.40 6.80 -17.20
N ASN A 25 -3.16 6.06 -18.29
CA ASN A 25 -2.53 4.74 -18.22
C ASN A 25 -1.07 4.78 -17.75
N PHE A 26 -0.28 5.77 -18.17
CA PHE A 26 1.16 5.83 -17.92
C PHE A 26 1.58 6.81 -16.83
N LEU A 27 0.76 7.80 -16.47
CA LEU A 27 1.09 8.77 -15.41
C LEU A 27 0.21 8.58 -14.18
N VAL A 28 -1.12 8.54 -14.36
CA VAL A 28 -2.06 8.52 -13.22
C VAL A 28 -2.10 7.16 -12.54
N LEU A 29 -2.33 6.07 -13.28
CA LEU A 29 -2.39 4.72 -12.71
C LEU A 29 -1.08 4.31 -12.02
N PRO A 30 0.11 4.51 -12.62
CA PRO A 30 1.35 4.10 -11.99
C PRO A 30 1.64 4.89 -10.72
N ALA A 31 1.32 6.20 -10.70
CA ALA A 31 1.47 7.02 -9.52
C ALA A 31 0.64 6.48 -8.36
N ILE A 32 -0.63 6.07 -8.57
CA ILE A 32 -1.52 5.59 -7.49
C ILE A 32 -1.18 4.16 -7.03
N ILE A 33 -0.72 3.29 -7.94
CA ILE A 33 -0.60 1.85 -7.68
C ILE A 33 0.79 1.46 -7.11
N HIS A 34 1.88 2.16 -7.47
CA HIS A 34 3.24 1.74 -7.13
C HIS A 34 3.76 2.22 -5.76
N HIS A 35 2.88 2.62 -4.84
CA HIS A 35 3.28 3.15 -3.53
C HIS A 35 3.77 2.08 -2.53
N ASN A 36 3.69 0.79 -2.86
CA ASN A 36 4.11 -0.25 -1.92
C ASN A 36 5.64 -0.40 -1.92
N GLU A 37 6.31 0.53 -1.24
CA GLU A 37 7.73 0.39 -0.88
C GLU A 37 7.91 -0.90 -0.07
N VAL A 38 9.04 -1.57 -0.30
CA VAL A 38 9.41 -2.74 0.51
C VAL A 38 9.94 -2.22 1.84
N VAL A 39 9.24 -2.54 2.92
CA VAL A 39 9.61 -2.16 4.28
C VAL A 39 10.20 -3.36 5.02
N VAL A 40 11.12 -3.08 5.94
CA VAL A 40 11.73 -4.10 6.81
C VAL A 40 10.86 -4.26 8.04
N MET A 41 10.40 -5.49 8.29
CA MET A 41 9.55 -5.80 9.44
C MET A 41 10.28 -5.49 10.76
N PRO A 42 9.77 -4.55 11.59
CA PRO A 42 10.33 -4.34 12.92
C PRO A 42 10.02 -5.52 13.85
N ASP A 43 10.83 -5.68 14.90
CA ASP A 43 10.48 -6.58 16.00
C ASP A 43 9.47 -5.86 16.90
N VAL A 44 8.26 -6.43 17.01
CA VAL A 44 7.17 -5.94 17.84
C VAL A 44 6.84 -6.88 18.99
N ARG A 45 7.59 -7.99 19.14
CA ARG A 45 7.42 -8.91 20.26
C ARG A 45 7.75 -8.22 21.58
N GLY A 46 6.99 -8.54 22.62
CA GLY A 46 7.10 -7.91 23.93
C GLY A 46 6.52 -6.49 24.02
N LEU A 47 6.04 -5.91 22.90
CA LEU A 47 5.22 -4.70 22.96
C LEU A 47 3.77 -5.06 23.30
N SER A 48 3.03 -4.08 23.82
CA SER A 48 1.57 -4.17 23.84
C SER A 48 1.01 -4.06 22.42
N VAL A 49 -0.18 -4.59 22.18
CA VAL A 49 -0.86 -4.47 20.86
C VAL A 49 -0.91 -3.01 20.39
N ARG A 50 -1.25 -2.07 21.28
CA ARG A 50 -1.24 -0.63 20.99
C ARG A 50 0.15 -0.07 20.66
N GLY A 51 1.19 -0.54 21.34
CA GLY A 51 2.57 -0.15 21.07
C GLY A 51 3.03 -0.63 19.70
N ALA A 52 2.66 -1.86 19.33
CA ALA A 52 2.93 -2.42 18.02
C ALA A 52 2.16 -1.68 16.91
N GLU A 53 0.89 -1.35 17.12
CA GLU A 53 0.11 -0.51 16.19
C GLU A 53 0.82 0.81 15.92
N THR A 54 1.24 1.51 16.98
CA THR A 54 1.95 2.79 16.84
C THR A 54 3.26 2.63 16.06
N ARG A 55 4.00 1.55 16.32
CA ARG A 55 5.28 1.28 15.65
C ARG A 55 5.10 0.94 14.17
N LEU A 56 4.08 0.16 13.84
CA LEU A 56 3.81 -0.34 12.49
C LEU A 56 3.13 0.70 11.60
N VAL A 57 2.29 1.59 12.16
CA VAL A 57 1.70 2.72 11.41
C VAL A 57 2.79 3.64 10.84
N GLY A 58 3.88 3.87 11.57
CA GLY A 58 5.02 4.65 11.07
C GLY A 58 5.69 4.04 9.82
N GLU A 59 5.56 2.73 9.66
CA GLU A 59 6.09 1.93 8.55
C GLU A 59 5.01 1.61 7.50
N GLN A 60 3.83 2.26 7.59
CA GLN A 60 2.66 2.01 6.74
C GLN A 60 2.16 0.56 6.79
N LEU A 61 2.36 -0.13 7.91
CA LEU A 61 1.88 -1.49 8.17
C LEU A 61 0.71 -1.44 9.15
N ALA A 62 -0.23 -2.37 9.01
CA ALA A 62 -1.38 -2.51 9.90
C ALA A 62 -1.26 -3.79 10.73
N VAL A 63 -1.67 -3.75 12.01
CA VAL A 63 -1.64 -4.92 12.89
C VAL A 63 -2.90 -5.76 12.73
N GLU A 64 -2.74 -7.08 12.68
CA GLU A 64 -3.83 -8.04 12.84
C GLU A 64 -3.51 -9.06 13.94
N VAL A 65 -4.39 -9.12 14.94
CA VAL A 65 -4.28 -10.11 16.01
C VAL A 65 -5.05 -11.37 15.60
N VAL A 66 -4.33 -12.30 14.96
CA VAL A 66 -4.92 -13.57 14.47
C VAL A 66 -5.20 -14.55 15.62
N ARG A 67 -4.44 -14.48 16.71
CA ARG A 67 -4.59 -15.41 17.84
C ARG A 67 -4.21 -14.81 19.18
N SER A 68 -5.07 -15.02 20.18
CA SER A 68 -4.77 -14.76 21.59
C SER A 68 -4.56 -16.09 22.33
N ARG A 69 -3.54 -16.14 23.21
CA ARG A 69 -3.27 -17.28 24.09
C ARG A 69 -2.77 -16.78 25.44
N SER A 70 -3.13 -17.48 26.50
CA SER A 70 -2.54 -17.23 27.83
C SER A 70 -1.13 -17.80 27.89
N HIS A 71 -0.23 -17.08 28.58
CA HIS A 71 1.15 -17.50 28.82
C HIS A 71 1.50 -17.22 30.29
N PRO A 72 2.15 -18.17 31.00
CA PRO A 72 2.34 -18.08 32.46
C PRO A 72 3.25 -16.92 32.89
N SER A 73 4.12 -16.43 31.99
CA SER A 73 5.11 -15.39 32.28
C SER A 73 4.93 -14.10 31.49
N VAL A 74 3.91 -14.00 30.65
CA VAL A 74 3.69 -12.82 29.80
C VAL A 74 2.33 -12.21 30.14
N PRO A 75 2.27 -10.92 30.51
CA PRO A 75 1.03 -10.22 30.77
C PRO A 75 0.06 -10.23 29.59
N GLU A 76 -1.23 -10.09 29.90
CA GLU A 76 -2.28 -9.95 28.90
C GLU A 76 -2.05 -8.71 28.01
N GLY A 77 -2.39 -8.84 26.72
CA GLY A 77 -2.29 -7.74 25.76
C GLY A 77 -0.88 -7.50 25.20
N MET A 78 0.08 -8.38 25.49
CA MET A 78 1.43 -8.35 24.94
C MET A 78 1.57 -9.29 23.73
N ILE A 79 2.38 -8.87 22.75
CA ILE A 79 2.70 -9.69 21.57
C ILE A 79 3.70 -10.77 21.97
N LEU A 80 3.25 -12.02 21.89
CA LEU A 80 4.06 -13.21 22.14
C LEU A 80 4.92 -13.59 20.93
N ASP A 81 4.33 -13.47 19.75
CA ASP A 81 4.90 -13.92 18.50
C ASP A 81 4.40 -13.01 17.36
N GLN A 82 5.16 -12.95 16.28
CA GLN A 82 4.83 -12.14 15.11
C GLN A 82 5.06 -12.92 13.82
N SER A 83 4.24 -12.63 12.81
CA SER A 83 4.42 -13.14 11.47
C SER A 83 3.92 -12.09 10.48
N PRO A 84 4.77 -11.52 9.59
CA PRO A 84 6.14 -11.94 9.27
C PRO A 84 7.20 -11.76 10.38
N ALA A 85 8.28 -12.55 10.29
CA ALA A 85 9.40 -12.51 11.25
C ALA A 85 10.14 -11.15 11.22
N PRO A 86 10.82 -10.75 12.30
CA PRO A 86 11.65 -9.55 12.30
C PRO A 86 12.66 -9.57 11.15
N GLN A 87 12.96 -8.40 10.60
CA GLN A 87 13.86 -8.20 9.44
C GLN A 87 13.34 -8.80 8.11
N ALA A 88 12.16 -9.42 8.09
CA ALA A 88 11.55 -9.86 6.85
C ALA A 88 11.21 -8.65 5.96
N ARG A 89 11.36 -8.84 4.63
CA ARG A 89 10.94 -7.85 3.64
C ARG A 89 9.45 -7.99 3.38
N VAL A 90 8.69 -6.96 3.75
CA VAL A 90 7.25 -6.90 3.54
C VAL A 90 6.91 -5.76 2.60
N ARG A 91 5.83 -5.90 1.83
CA ARG A 91 5.31 -4.76 1.06
C ARG A 91 4.60 -3.83 2.05
N GLY A 92 4.91 -2.54 2.02
CA GLY A 92 4.18 -1.51 2.77
C GLY A 92 2.69 -1.51 2.39
N GLY A 93 1.83 -0.99 3.25
CA GLY A 93 0.37 -1.00 3.06
C GLY A 93 -0.28 -2.37 3.25
N ARG A 94 0.41 -3.32 3.91
CA ARG A 94 -0.12 -4.65 4.22
C ARG A 94 -0.48 -4.76 5.69
N THR A 95 -1.49 -5.58 5.95
CA THR A 95 -1.81 -6.07 7.29
C THR A 95 -0.89 -7.23 7.62
N VAL A 96 -0.35 -7.22 8.85
CA VAL A 96 0.67 -8.14 9.36
C VAL A 96 0.33 -8.60 10.77
#